data_AF-A0A7S2TG67-F1
#
_entry.id   AF-A0A7S2TG67-F1
#
_cell.length_a   1.000
_cell.length_b   1.000
_cell.length_c   1.000
_cell.angle_alpha   90.00
_cell.angle_beta   90.00
_cell.angle_gamma   90.00
#
_symmetry.space_group_name_H-M   'P 1'
#
loop_
_entity.id
_entity.type
_entity.pdbx_description
1 polymer ?
#
loop_
_entity_poly.entity_id
_entity_poly.type
_entity_poly.pdbx_seq_one_letter_code
_entity_poly.pdbx_strand_id
1 'polypeptide(L)'
;SANPGNGNAPPLCSSPDQCTLNITTVTQQVYKNGGEYDFWRLKFNLSWADTGGVPLGAYELRTKMKSRQAVWQAANITEGSNFTQTDTPTNRGGSGDRCAEINQASIDYALHLLPEKTRQRYLKYGQGLIVGEDKGTCAAGPCWIWDSLKYTTDSKTGNMTINSVWFSSKNKNPYPCGDDHGLPCLAGFHYCKILSPARALEWMYVDGLRTNYGPV
;
A
#
# COMPACT_ATOMS: atom_id res chain seq x y z
N SER A 1 -20.25 -12.32 5.52
CA SER A 1 -20.01 -10.99 6.12
C SER A 1 -21.22 -10.12 5.87
N ALA A 2 -22.01 -9.80 6.88
CA ALA A 2 -23.03 -8.76 6.77
C ALA A 2 -22.29 -7.42 6.84
N ASN A 3 -22.07 -6.76 5.71
CA ASN A 3 -21.31 -5.51 5.62
C ASN A 3 -21.96 -4.42 6.50
N PRO A 4 -21.45 -4.14 7.70
CA PRO A 4 -22.19 -3.34 8.68
C PRO A 4 -22.25 -1.87 8.26
N GLY A 5 -23.34 -1.20 8.64
CA GLY A 5 -23.57 0.22 8.35
C GLY A 5 -23.77 0.56 6.87
N ASN A 6 -23.99 -0.45 6.02
CA ASN A 6 -24.17 -0.25 4.56
C ASN A 6 -25.58 0.20 4.15
N GLY A 7 -26.45 0.53 5.11
CA GLY A 7 -27.87 0.85 4.91
C GLY A 7 -28.81 -0.35 4.98
N ASN A 8 -28.33 -1.57 4.71
CA ASN A 8 -29.10 -2.83 4.83
C ASN A 8 -28.78 -3.61 6.10
N ALA A 9 -27.63 -3.33 6.72
CA ALA A 9 -27.23 -3.86 8.00
C ALA A 9 -26.91 -2.70 8.95
N PRO A 10 -27.29 -2.79 10.23
CA PRO A 10 -26.94 -1.76 11.21
C PRO A 10 -25.42 -1.63 11.36
N PRO A 11 -24.91 -0.48 11.82
CA PRO A 11 -23.53 -0.35 12.25
C PRO A 11 -23.24 -1.30 13.42
N LEU A 12 -21.96 -1.62 13.66
CA LEU A 12 -21.54 -2.42 14.80
C LEU A 12 -21.52 -1.63 16.10
N CYS A 13 -21.31 -0.32 15.99
CA CYS A 13 -21.21 0.61 17.11
C CYS A 13 -22.43 1.54 17.15
N SER A 14 -22.80 2.00 18.34
CA SER A 14 -23.82 3.03 18.53
C SER A 14 -23.28 4.44 18.29
N SER A 15 -22.01 4.68 18.63
CA SER A 15 -21.31 5.94 18.40
C SER A 15 -19.83 5.71 18.07
N PRO A 16 -19.17 6.63 17.35
CA PRO A 16 -17.74 6.50 16.99
C PRO A 16 -16.79 6.55 18.19
N ASP A 17 -17.06 7.40 19.18
CA ASP A 17 -16.14 7.70 20.30
C ASP A 17 -15.89 6.51 21.23
N GLN A 18 -16.78 5.52 21.21
CA GLN A 18 -16.67 4.29 22.01
C GLN A 18 -16.50 3.05 21.14
N CYS A 19 -16.22 3.23 19.84
CA CYS A 19 -16.19 2.14 18.87
C CYS A 19 -14.81 1.49 18.82
N THR A 20 -14.71 0.23 19.25
CA THR A 20 -13.55 -0.62 18.99
C THR A 20 -13.89 -1.61 17.88
N LEU A 21 -13.20 -1.52 16.75
CA LEU A 21 -13.36 -2.42 15.62
C LEU A 21 -12.17 -3.37 15.50
N ASN A 22 -12.45 -4.67 15.51
CA ASN A 22 -11.46 -5.70 15.18
C ASN A 22 -11.41 -5.87 13.67
N ILE A 23 -10.29 -5.49 13.05
CA ILE A 23 -10.13 -5.48 11.60
C ILE A 23 -8.94 -6.37 11.23
N THR A 24 -9.12 -7.20 10.22
CA THR A 24 -8.03 -7.98 9.63
C THR A 24 -7.48 -7.29 8.40
N THR A 25 -6.16 -7.16 8.36
CA THR A 25 -5.40 -6.76 7.18
C THR A 25 -4.53 -7.92 6.76
N VAL A 26 -4.47 -8.19 5.47
CA VAL A 26 -3.63 -9.24 4.89
C VAL A 26 -2.57 -8.57 4.03
N THR A 27 -1.30 -8.83 4.33
CA THR A 27 -0.16 -8.27 3.61
C THR A 27 0.76 -9.38 3.13
N GLN A 28 1.08 -9.36 1.84
CA GLN A 28 2.11 -10.19 1.25
C GLN A 28 3.32 -9.34 0.91
N GLN A 29 4.50 -9.80 1.31
CA GLN A 29 5.78 -9.16 0.98
C GLN A 29 6.23 -9.59 -0.41
N VAL A 30 6.70 -8.63 -1.20
CA VAL A 30 7.29 -8.86 -2.53
C VAL A 30 8.67 -8.25 -2.53
N TYR A 31 9.67 -9.08 -2.77
CA TYR A 31 11.06 -8.66 -2.87
C TYR A 31 11.43 -8.42 -4.33
N LYS A 32 12.30 -7.43 -4.59
CA LYS A 32 12.88 -7.24 -5.91
C LYS A 32 14.00 -8.26 -6.09
N ASN A 33 13.65 -9.42 -6.61
CA ASN A 33 14.64 -10.43 -6.99
C ASN A 33 15.14 -10.07 -8.38
N GLY A 34 16.33 -9.49 -8.45
CA GLY A 34 16.99 -9.15 -9.71
C GLY A 34 18.42 -9.69 -9.71
N GLY A 35 18.73 -10.60 -10.64
CA GLY A 35 20.09 -11.05 -10.95
C GLY A 35 20.48 -12.42 -10.37
N GLU A 36 21.80 -12.62 -10.20
CA GLU A 36 22.47 -13.88 -9.79
C GLU A 36 21.77 -14.64 -8.65
N TYR A 37 21.14 -13.94 -7.71
CA TYR A 37 20.41 -14.55 -6.59
C TYR A 37 19.21 -15.41 -7.01
N ASP A 38 18.51 -15.08 -8.10
CA ASP A 38 17.43 -15.93 -8.62
C ASP A 38 17.98 -17.15 -9.37
N PHE A 39 19.11 -16.98 -10.08
CA PHE A 39 19.86 -18.11 -10.63
C PHE A 39 20.32 -19.05 -9.53
N TRP A 40 20.83 -18.55 -8.41
CA TRP A 40 21.18 -19.36 -7.24
C TRP A 40 19.95 -20.01 -6.60
N ARG A 41 18.85 -19.28 -6.37
CA ARG A 41 17.62 -19.83 -5.78
C ARG A 41 17.02 -20.96 -6.62
N LEU A 42 16.94 -20.78 -7.93
CA LEU A 42 16.43 -21.79 -8.88
C LEU A 42 17.41 -22.96 -9.06
N LYS A 43 18.73 -22.68 -9.14
CA LYS A 43 19.78 -23.71 -9.33
C LYS A 43 19.97 -24.59 -8.10
N PHE A 44 19.77 -24.06 -6.89
CA PHE A 44 19.98 -24.80 -5.64
C PHE A 44 18.67 -25.21 -4.93
N ASN A 45 17.51 -24.96 -5.55
CA ASN A 45 16.17 -25.32 -5.04
C ASN A 45 15.94 -24.94 -3.56
N LEU A 46 16.36 -23.73 -3.19
CA LEU A 46 16.29 -23.24 -1.82
C LEU A 46 14.99 -22.42 -1.63
N SER A 47 13.87 -23.11 -1.48
CA SER A 47 12.56 -22.49 -1.18
C SER A 47 12.55 -21.69 0.13
N TRP A 48 13.50 -21.95 1.04
CA TRP A 48 13.69 -21.23 2.30
C TRP A 48 14.50 -19.93 2.15
N ALA A 49 15.11 -19.66 1.00
CA ALA A 49 15.85 -18.42 0.76
C ALA A 49 14.94 -17.19 0.53
N ASP A 50 13.61 -17.39 0.51
CA ASP A 50 12.59 -16.34 0.34
C ASP A 50 12.23 -15.60 1.64
N THR A 51 12.95 -15.82 2.75
CA THR A 51 12.57 -15.37 4.11
C THR A 51 13.61 -14.50 4.85
N GLY A 52 14.49 -13.77 4.16
CA GLY A 52 15.39 -12.81 4.83
C GLY A 52 16.78 -13.34 5.17
N GLY A 53 17.34 -14.24 4.36
CA GLY A 53 18.76 -14.61 4.41
C GLY A 53 19.72 -13.48 3.98
N VAL A 54 19.18 -12.42 3.35
CA VAL A 54 19.86 -11.16 3.06
C VAL A 54 18.99 -10.01 3.57
N PRO A 55 19.57 -8.96 4.20
CA PRO A 55 18.82 -7.85 4.78
C PRO A 55 18.32 -6.90 3.69
N LEU A 56 17.43 -7.39 2.82
CA LEU A 56 16.78 -6.61 1.77
C LEU A 56 15.35 -6.28 2.19
N GLY A 57 15.00 -5.00 2.14
CA GLY A 57 13.62 -4.57 2.39
C GLY A 57 12.70 -5.07 1.28
N ALA A 58 11.49 -5.52 1.63
CA ALA A 58 10.47 -5.84 0.63
C ALA A 58 10.24 -4.63 -0.29
N TYR A 59 10.43 -4.84 -1.59
CA TYR A 59 10.25 -3.81 -2.62
C TYR A 59 8.80 -3.32 -2.70
N GLU A 60 7.85 -4.20 -2.39
CA GLU A 60 6.42 -3.92 -2.35
C GLU A 60 5.76 -4.75 -1.25
N LEU A 61 4.79 -4.15 -0.57
CA LEU A 61 3.86 -4.83 0.30
C LEU A 61 2.47 -4.82 -0.36
N ARG A 62 2.01 -5.99 -0.81
CA ARG A 62 0.67 -6.18 -1.36
C ARG A 62 -0.31 -6.31 -0.22
N THR A 63 -1.12 -5.28 0.00
CA THR A 63 -1.97 -5.21 1.18
C THR A 63 -3.44 -5.15 0.80
N LYS A 64 -4.23 -6.02 1.42
CA LYS A 64 -5.70 -6.02 1.39
C LYS A 64 -6.21 -5.65 2.78
N MET A 65 -7.05 -4.62 2.84
CA MET A 65 -7.68 -4.13 4.07
C MET A 65 -9.16 -3.78 3.82
N LYS A 66 -9.87 -3.40 4.88
CA LYS A 66 -11.21 -2.82 4.77
C LYS A 66 -11.10 -1.38 4.24
N SER A 67 -12.04 -1.00 3.37
CA SER A 67 -12.13 0.38 2.88
C SER A 67 -12.48 1.36 4.00
N ARG A 68 -12.05 2.61 3.87
CA ARG A 68 -12.34 3.65 4.87
C ARG A 68 -13.84 3.82 5.01
N GLN A 69 -14.58 3.80 3.90
CA GLN A 69 -16.04 3.77 3.91
C GLN A 69 -16.58 2.64 4.81
N ALA A 70 -16.08 1.41 4.66
CA ALA A 70 -16.59 0.27 5.41
C ALA A 70 -16.33 0.41 6.91
N VAL A 71 -15.15 0.91 7.28
CA VAL A 71 -14.76 1.14 8.67
C VAL A 71 -15.64 2.23 9.30
N TRP A 72 -15.82 3.35 8.59
CA TRP A 72 -16.66 4.47 9.05
C TRP A 72 -18.12 4.06 9.23
N GLN A 73 -18.68 3.35 8.25
CA GLN A 73 -20.04 2.83 8.33
C GLN A 73 -20.22 1.84 9.47
N ALA A 74 -19.26 0.92 9.69
CA ALA A 74 -19.31 0.02 10.84
C ALA A 74 -19.26 0.76 12.19
N ALA A 75 -18.55 1.90 12.24
CA ALA A 75 -18.45 2.77 13.41
C ALA A 75 -19.62 3.77 13.58
N ASN A 76 -20.67 3.67 12.76
CA ASN A 76 -21.80 4.61 12.74
C ASN A 76 -21.42 6.05 12.35
N ILE A 77 -20.37 6.22 11.54
CA ILE A 77 -20.03 7.49 10.88
C ILE A 77 -20.70 7.48 9.51
N THR A 78 -21.86 8.13 9.42
CA THR A 78 -22.66 8.18 8.19
C THR A 78 -22.33 9.41 7.33
N GLU A 79 -22.11 10.57 7.97
CA GLU A 79 -21.66 11.79 7.31
C GLU A 79 -20.21 11.63 6.82
N GLY A 80 -19.95 12.01 5.56
CA GLY A 80 -18.62 11.85 4.95
C GLY A 80 -18.25 10.43 4.50
N SER A 81 -19.07 9.40 4.75
CA SER A 81 -18.82 8.01 4.29
C SER A 81 -19.04 7.77 2.79
N ASN A 82 -18.94 8.82 1.98
CA ASN A 82 -19.08 8.74 0.53
C ASN A 82 -17.84 8.04 -0.06
N PHE A 83 -18.06 6.87 -0.68
CA PHE A 83 -16.98 6.06 -1.24
C PHE A 83 -16.04 6.82 -2.18
N THR A 84 -16.59 7.73 -3.00
CA THR A 84 -15.77 8.50 -3.94
C THR A 84 -14.79 9.40 -3.19
N GLN A 85 -15.22 9.96 -2.06
CA GLN A 85 -14.39 10.83 -1.24
C GLN A 85 -13.40 10.04 -0.37
N THR A 86 -13.80 8.87 0.12
CA THR A 86 -13.01 8.10 1.09
C THR A 86 -12.03 7.11 0.47
N ASP A 87 -12.30 6.61 -0.74
CA ASP A 87 -11.62 5.43 -1.28
C ASP A 87 -11.42 5.45 -2.81
N THR A 88 -11.82 6.53 -3.50
CA THR A 88 -11.60 6.69 -4.96
C THR A 88 -10.63 7.83 -5.26
N PRO A 89 -9.36 7.49 -5.54
CA PRO A 89 -8.35 8.39 -6.10
C PRO A 89 -8.81 9.20 -7.32
N THR A 90 -8.19 10.36 -7.51
CA THR A 90 -8.32 11.15 -8.74
C THR A 90 -7.01 11.14 -9.52
N ASN A 91 -7.05 11.46 -10.81
CA ASN A 91 -5.84 11.54 -11.64
C ASN A 91 -4.85 12.64 -11.21
N ARG A 92 -5.21 13.48 -10.24
CA ARG A 92 -4.36 14.55 -9.68
C ARG A 92 -4.09 14.34 -8.19
N GLY A 93 -4.44 13.17 -7.69
CA GLY A 93 -4.49 12.84 -6.28
C GLY A 93 -5.65 13.49 -5.52
N GLY A 94 -5.74 13.25 -4.22
CA GLY A 94 -6.76 13.83 -3.33
C GLY A 94 -7.18 12.95 -2.16
N SER A 95 -8.36 13.26 -1.59
CA SER A 95 -8.89 12.59 -0.39
C SER A 95 -9.17 11.10 -0.56
N GLY A 96 -9.14 10.58 -1.78
CA GLY A 96 -9.28 9.16 -2.08
C GLY A 96 -7.97 8.38 -2.07
N ASP A 97 -6.81 9.05 -2.07
CA ASP A 97 -5.49 8.39 -2.16
C ASP A 97 -5.05 7.78 -0.83
N ARG A 98 -5.71 6.69 -0.43
CA ARG A 98 -5.44 6.06 0.86
C ARG A 98 -4.11 5.31 0.85
N CYS A 99 -3.70 4.78 -0.31
CA CYS A 99 -2.42 4.09 -0.40
C CYS A 99 -1.26 5.09 -0.38
N ALA A 100 -1.41 6.26 -0.99
CA ALA A 100 -0.45 7.36 -0.90
C ALA A 100 -0.25 7.79 0.57
N GLU A 101 -1.32 7.97 1.35
CA GLU A 101 -1.21 8.29 2.78
C GLU A 101 -0.38 7.25 3.55
N ILE A 102 -0.60 5.97 3.28
CA ILE A 102 0.15 4.90 3.94
C ILE A 102 1.61 4.90 3.50
N ASN A 103 1.88 5.14 2.22
CA ASN A 103 3.25 5.26 1.70
C ASN A 103 4.00 6.44 2.30
N GLN A 104 3.32 7.58 2.50
CA GLN A 104 3.91 8.73 3.17
C GLN A 104 4.25 8.39 4.62
N ALA A 105 3.33 7.73 5.34
CA ALA A 105 3.59 7.26 6.70
C ALA A 105 4.78 6.28 6.76
N SER A 106 4.96 5.41 5.76
CA SER A 106 6.14 4.53 5.66
C SER A 106 7.45 5.32 5.51
N ILE A 107 7.45 6.38 4.69
CA ILE A 107 8.63 7.25 4.48
C ILE A 107 8.93 8.05 5.74
N ASP A 108 7.90 8.63 6.36
CA ASP A 108 8.05 9.44 7.58
C ASP A 108 8.56 8.59 8.74
N TYR A 109 8.05 7.37 8.88
CA TYR A 109 8.53 6.40 9.87
C TYR A 109 9.99 6.03 9.62
N ALA A 110 10.38 5.78 8.37
CA ALA A 110 11.77 5.52 8.01
C ALA A 110 12.69 6.71 8.32
N LEU A 111 12.29 7.93 7.94
CA LEU A 111 13.03 9.15 8.26
C LEU A 111 13.20 9.31 9.77
N HIS A 112 12.15 9.06 10.55
CA HIS A 112 12.19 9.17 12.01
C HIS A 112 13.19 8.20 12.65
N LEU A 113 13.34 6.99 12.11
CA LEU A 113 14.29 5.99 12.59
C LEU A 113 15.75 6.28 12.24
N LEU A 114 16.04 7.20 11.32
CA LEU A 114 17.42 7.54 10.97
C LEU A 114 18.12 8.30 12.10
N PRO A 115 19.36 7.90 12.47
CA PRO A 115 20.25 8.73 13.26
C PRO A 115 20.48 10.09 12.58
N GLU A 116 20.65 11.14 13.38
CA GLU A 116 20.73 12.52 12.89
C GLU A 116 21.78 12.70 11.78
N LYS A 117 22.99 12.15 11.96
CA LYS A 117 24.05 12.23 10.95
C LYS A 117 23.66 11.58 9.62
N THR A 118 22.99 10.43 9.65
CA THR A 118 22.52 9.72 8.46
C THR A 118 21.39 10.50 7.79
N ARG A 119 20.44 11.00 8.59
CA ARG A 119 19.34 11.84 8.10
C ARG A 119 19.86 13.07 7.38
N GLN A 120 20.79 13.82 7.98
CA GLN A 120 21.39 15.00 7.36
C GLN A 120 22.15 14.67 6.07
N ARG A 121 22.88 13.54 6.04
CA ARG A 121 23.53 13.07 4.81
C ARG A 121 22.52 12.78 3.71
N TYR A 122 21.44 12.06 4.03
CA TYR A 122 20.37 11.74 3.09
C TYR A 122 19.66 13.00 2.59
N LEU A 123 19.25 13.91 3.48
CA LEU A 123 18.57 15.15 3.08
C LEU A 123 19.46 16.07 2.22
N LYS A 124 20.77 16.03 2.42
CA LYS A 124 21.72 16.87 1.67
C LYS A 124 22.10 16.30 0.32
N TYR A 125 22.27 14.97 0.22
CA TYR A 125 22.87 14.34 -0.95
C TYR A 125 22.00 13.27 -1.60
N GLY A 126 21.00 12.74 -0.90
CA GLY A 126 20.18 11.64 -1.37
C GLY A 126 19.14 12.05 -2.40
N GLN A 127 18.78 11.10 -3.24
CA GLN A 127 17.58 11.13 -4.07
C GLN A 127 16.33 11.01 -3.16
N GLY A 128 15.52 12.06 -3.11
CA GLY A 128 14.30 12.12 -2.31
C GLY A 128 13.29 11.05 -2.73
N LEU A 129 12.62 10.43 -1.76
CA LEU A 129 11.41 9.62 -2.02
C LEU A 129 10.19 10.52 -1.89
N ILE A 130 9.42 10.63 -2.97
CA ILE A 130 8.21 11.47 -3.04
C ILE A 130 7.01 10.57 -3.31
N VAL A 131 5.93 10.74 -2.56
CA VAL A 131 4.68 10.02 -2.82
C VAL A 131 3.90 10.73 -3.92
N GLY A 132 3.57 9.99 -4.96
CA GLY A 132 2.64 10.42 -6.00
C GLY A 132 1.21 9.93 -5.74
N GLU A 133 0.31 10.29 -6.64
CA GLU A 133 -1.08 9.89 -6.63
C GLU A 133 -1.27 8.37 -6.79
N ASP A 134 -2.38 7.85 -6.26
CA ASP A 134 -2.74 6.45 -6.42
C ASP A 134 -3.25 6.18 -7.83
N LYS A 135 -2.72 5.12 -8.46
CA LYS A 135 -3.03 4.72 -9.84
C LYS A 135 -4.04 3.59 -9.87
N GLY A 136 -5.14 3.79 -10.60
CA GLY A 136 -6.09 2.72 -10.86
C GLY A 136 -5.45 1.61 -11.70
N THR A 137 -5.91 0.39 -11.51
CA THR A 137 -5.63 -0.74 -12.42
C THR A 137 -6.87 -1.08 -13.24
N CYS A 138 -6.78 -2.10 -14.10
CA CYS A 138 -7.94 -2.58 -14.84
C CYS A 138 -9.06 -3.07 -13.89
N ALA A 139 -10.31 -3.05 -14.35
CA ALA A 139 -11.48 -3.41 -13.53
C ALA A 139 -11.56 -4.90 -13.14
N ALA A 140 -10.73 -5.77 -13.72
CA ALA A 140 -10.66 -7.17 -13.36
C ALA A 140 -9.78 -7.36 -12.11
N GLY A 141 -10.29 -8.07 -11.11
CA GLY A 141 -9.58 -8.34 -9.85
C GLY A 141 -8.13 -8.83 -9.99
N PRO A 142 -7.78 -9.70 -10.97
CA PRO A 142 -6.40 -10.13 -11.19
C PRO A 142 -5.43 -9.00 -11.59
N CYS A 143 -5.90 -7.91 -12.18
CA CYS A 143 -5.03 -6.84 -12.67
C CYS A 143 -4.24 -6.17 -11.54
N TRP A 144 -4.86 -5.97 -10.37
CA TRP A 144 -4.15 -5.43 -9.20
C TRP A 144 -3.02 -6.36 -8.74
N ILE A 145 -3.16 -7.67 -8.91
CA ILE A 145 -2.12 -8.65 -8.53
C ILE A 145 -0.89 -8.49 -9.43
N TRP A 146 -1.09 -8.26 -10.72
CA TRP A 146 -0.02 -8.17 -11.72
C TRP A 146 0.64 -6.80 -11.81
N ASP A 147 -0.05 -5.75 -11.39
CA ASP A 147 0.52 -4.41 -11.31
C ASP A 147 1.34 -4.22 -10.03
N SER A 148 2.56 -3.69 -10.18
CA SER A 148 3.44 -3.38 -9.05
C SER A 148 3.44 -1.88 -8.70
N LEU A 149 3.90 -1.57 -7.48
CA LEU A 149 4.31 -0.25 -7.03
C LEU A 149 5.25 0.38 -8.05
N LYS A 150 4.92 1.59 -8.52
CA LYS A 150 5.67 2.26 -9.57
C LYS A 150 6.72 3.19 -8.94
N TYR A 151 7.93 3.11 -9.46
CA TYR A 151 9.08 3.91 -9.06
C TYR A 151 9.52 4.69 -10.29
N THR A 152 9.36 6.01 -10.29
CA THR A 152 9.69 6.86 -11.44
C THR A 152 10.59 8.00 -10.99
N THR A 153 11.78 8.08 -11.57
CA THR A 153 12.67 9.23 -11.35
C THR A 153 12.11 10.45 -12.07
N ASP A 154 11.85 11.52 -11.32
CA ASP A 154 11.54 12.83 -11.88
C ASP A 154 12.80 13.40 -12.54
N SER A 155 12.73 13.64 -13.85
CA SER A 155 13.85 14.14 -14.64
C SER A 155 14.27 15.57 -14.29
N LYS A 156 13.41 16.37 -13.66
CA LYS A 156 13.69 17.75 -13.28
C LYS A 156 14.34 17.85 -11.91
N THR A 157 13.78 17.13 -10.94
CA THR A 157 14.24 17.21 -9.54
C THR A 157 15.26 16.12 -9.20
N GLY A 158 15.35 15.07 -10.02
CA GLY A 158 16.12 13.88 -9.73
C GLY A 158 15.50 13.01 -8.64
N ASN A 159 14.34 13.36 -8.06
CA ASN A 159 13.69 12.60 -7.00
C ASN A 159 13.04 11.31 -7.52
N MET A 160 12.83 10.34 -6.64
CA MET A 160 12.12 9.11 -6.91
C MET A 160 10.66 9.23 -6.48
N THR A 161 9.75 9.32 -7.44
CA THR A 161 8.30 9.32 -7.21
C THR A 161 7.77 7.90 -7.10
N ILE A 162 6.99 7.65 -6.05
CA ILE A 162 6.35 6.37 -5.72
C ILE A 162 4.86 6.51 -5.95
N ASN A 163 4.30 5.75 -6.89
CA ASN A 163 2.85 5.70 -7.11
C ASN A 163 2.33 4.31 -6.76
N SER A 164 1.40 4.25 -5.79
CA SER A 164 0.71 2.99 -5.46
C SER A 164 -0.28 2.62 -6.56
N VAL A 165 -0.49 1.31 -6.72
CA VAL A 165 -1.62 0.80 -7.49
C VAL A 165 -2.73 0.44 -6.51
N TRP A 166 -3.90 1.02 -6.73
CA TRP A 166 -5.07 0.83 -5.87
C TRP A 166 -6.18 0.05 -6.58
N PHE A 167 -6.98 -0.64 -5.76
CA PHE A 167 -8.26 -1.19 -6.17
C PHE A 167 -9.15 -1.19 -4.94
N SER A 168 -10.39 -0.71 -5.02
CA SER A 168 -11.30 -0.72 -3.88
C SER A 168 -12.73 -1.03 -4.30
N SER A 169 -13.53 -1.53 -3.36
CA SER A 169 -14.95 -1.82 -3.57
C SER A 169 -15.80 -1.11 -2.53
N LYS A 170 -16.95 -0.61 -2.97
CA LYS A 170 -17.96 -0.01 -2.09
C LYS A 170 -18.35 -0.99 -0.99
N ASN A 171 -18.62 -0.50 0.21
CA ASN A 171 -19.18 -1.29 1.30
C ASN A 171 -20.67 -1.56 1.06
N LYS A 172 -21.02 -2.09 -0.10
CA LYS A 172 -22.37 -2.51 -0.44
C LYS A 172 -22.33 -4.02 -0.66
N ASN A 173 -23.41 -4.71 -0.33
CA ASN A 173 -23.57 -6.11 -0.70
C ASN A 173 -24.17 -6.15 -2.12
N PRO A 174 -23.41 -6.42 -3.19
CA PRO A 174 -24.02 -6.76 -4.48
C PRO A 174 -24.57 -8.20 -4.46
N TYR A 175 -25.11 -8.67 -3.33
CA TYR A 175 -25.58 -10.05 -3.20
C TYR A 175 -26.92 -10.20 -3.94
N PRO A 176 -27.06 -11.23 -4.80
CA PRO A 176 -26.09 -12.31 -5.04
C PRO A 176 -24.97 -11.98 -6.04
N CYS A 177 -23.78 -12.58 -5.86
CA CYS A 177 -22.64 -12.44 -6.80
C CYS A 177 -22.28 -13.78 -7.46
N GLY A 178 -22.03 -13.77 -8.77
CA GLY A 178 -21.75 -14.98 -9.55
C GLY A 178 -23.02 -15.74 -9.96
N ASP A 179 -22.96 -16.44 -11.09
CA ASP A 179 -24.10 -17.14 -11.70
C ASP A 179 -24.65 -18.28 -10.81
N ASP A 180 -23.83 -18.79 -9.89
CA ASP A 180 -24.12 -19.85 -8.94
C ASP A 180 -24.31 -19.36 -7.49
N HIS A 181 -24.13 -18.05 -7.25
CA HIS A 181 -24.11 -17.46 -5.90
C HIS A 181 -23.06 -18.10 -4.96
N GLY A 182 -22.05 -18.78 -5.52
CA GLY A 182 -21.05 -19.54 -4.79
C GLY A 182 -19.82 -18.72 -4.37
N LEU A 183 -19.67 -17.50 -4.89
CA LEU A 183 -18.50 -16.66 -4.63
C LEU A 183 -18.79 -15.56 -3.58
N PRO A 184 -17.89 -15.38 -2.59
CA PRO A 184 -18.01 -14.29 -1.63
C PRO A 184 -17.91 -12.93 -2.34
N CYS A 185 -18.95 -12.11 -2.18
CA CYS A 185 -19.03 -10.77 -2.77
C CYS A 185 -17.88 -9.86 -2.32
N LEU A 186 -17.28 -9.14 -3.28
CA LEU A 186 -16.30 -8.09 -3.01
C LEU A 186 -16.99 -6.86 -2.40
N ALA A 187 -16.98 -6.73 -1.07
CA ALA A 187 -17.65 -5.62 -0.38
C ALA A 187 -16.75 -4.92 0.63
N GLY A 188 -16.56 -3.62 0.44
CA GLY A 188 -15.83 -2.75 1.36
C GLY A 188 -14.37 -3.13 1.50
N PHE A 189 -13.70 -3.51 0.41
CA PHE A 189 -12.27 -3.79 0.42
C PHE A 189 -11.48 -2.62 -0.16
N HIS A 190 -10.24 -2.47 0.29
CA HIS A 190 -9.27 -1.55 -0.27
C HIS A 190 -7.93 -2.26 -0.38
N TYR A 191 -7.36 -2.23 -1.56
CA TYR A 191 -6.14 -2.92 -1.93
C TYR A 191 -5.08 -1.87 -2.29
N CYS A 192 -3.90 -1.99 -1.70
CA CYS A 192 -2.81 -1.05 -1.88
C CYS A 192 -1.49 -1.75 -2.16
N LYS A 193 -0.70 -1.19 -3.07
CA LYS A 193 0.73 -1.50 -3.19
C LYS A 193 1.48 -0.52 -2.31
N ILE A 194 2.05 -1.03 -1.23
CA ILE A 194 2.64 -0.19 -0.18
C ILE A 194 4.16 -0.29 -0.24
N LEU A 195 4.84 0.84 -0.05
CA LEU A 195 6.27 0.92 0.19
C LEU A 195 6.56 0.38 1.60
N SER A 196 7.39 -0.65 1.69
CA SER A 196 7.87 -1.13 2.98
C SER A 196 8.69 -0.05 3.68
N PRO A 197 8.45 0.23 4.98
CA PRO A 197 9.32 1.14 5.74
C PRO A 197 10.78 0.68 5.76
N ALA A 198 11.03 -0.64 5.72
CA ALA A 198 12.39 -1.18 5.61
C ALA A 198 13.04 -0.82 4.28
N ARG A 199 12.28 -0.82 3.17
CA ARG A 199 12.77 -0.40 1.86
C ARG A 199 13.02 1.10 1.78
N ALA A 200 12.17 1.91 2.42
CA ALA A 200 12.39 3.35 2.56
C ALA A 200 13.67 3.64 3.35
N LEU A 201 13.92 2.91 4.45
CA LEU A 201 15.17 3.00 5.21
C LEU A 201 16.37 2.62 4.35
N GLU A 202 16.34 1.46 3.70
CA GLU A 202 17.41 1.00 2.80
C GLU A 202 17.73 2.05 1.73
N TRP A 203 16.69 2.67 1.16
CA TRP A 203 16.85 3.76 0.20
C TRP A 203 17.61 4.95 0.80
N MET A 204 17.26 5.37 2.01
CA MET A 204 17.90 6.51 2.67
C MET A 204 19.35 6.21 3.08
N TYR A 205 19.66 4.96 3.43
CA TYR A 205 21.01 4.53 3.80
C TYR A 205 21.92 4.31 2.60
N VAL A 206 21.39 3.79 1.48
CA VAL A 206 22.21 3.25 0.39
C VAL A 206 21.72 3.73 -0.97
N ASP A 207 20.57 3.25 -1.44
CA ASP A 207 20.20 3.39 -2.85
C ASP A 207 20.03 4.84 -3.29
N GLY A 208 19.40 5.67 -2.45
CA GLY A 208 19.20 7.09 -2.73
C GLY A 208 20.50 7.89 -2.77
N LEU A 209 21.59 7.40 -2.18
CA LEU A 209 22.89 8.07 -2.20
C LEU A 209 23.72 7.71 -3.44
N ARG A 210 23.47 6.55 -4.07
CA ARG A 210 24.29 6.05 -5.19
C ARG A 210 24.33 6.99 -6.40
N THR A 211 23.21 7.62 -6.73
CA THR A 211 23.10 8.50 -7.90
C THR A 211 23.90 9.80 -7.77
N ASN A 212 24.00 10.33 -6.54
CA ASN A 212 24.51 11.69 -6.29
C ASN A 212 25.80 11.74 -5.46
N TYR A 213 26.12 10.67 -4.72
CA TYR A 213 27.29 10.60 -3.82
C TYR A 213 28.35 9.58 -4.30
N GLY A 214 28.08 8.86 -5.40
CA GLY A 214 28.95 7.80 -5.93
C GLY A 214 28.70 6.42 -5.28
N PRO A 215 29.31 5.34 -5.81
CA PRO A 215 29.25 4.03 -5.17
C PRO A 215 29.88 4.13 -3.77
N VAL A 216 29.17 3.60 -2.76
CA VAL A 216 29.67 3.43 -1.40
C VAL A 216 30.58 2.22 -1.34
#